data_AF-A0A7G1I5R5-F1
#
_entry.id   AF-A0A7G1I5R5-F1
#
_cell.length_a   1.000
_cell.length_b   1.000
_cell.length_c   1.000
_cell.angle_alpha   90.00
_cell.angle_beta   90.00
_cell.angle_gamma   90.00
#
_symmetry.space_group_name_H-M   'P 1'
#
loop_
_entity.id
_entity.type
_entity.pdbx_description
1 polymer ?
#
loop_
_entity_poly.entity_id
_entity_poly.type
_entity_poly.pdbx_seq_one_letter_code
_entity_poly.pdbx_strand_id
1 'polypeptide(L)' 'MMLQGIARLAIAAPRRIIGAALLVFLAAAVFGIPVAKSLSPGGFQDPNSESARAIKVLTDKFGQSGQQMLILVTSPGRQ' A
#
# COMPACT_ATOMS: atom_id res chain seq x y z
N MET A 1 -32.50 16.06 16.51
CA MET A 1 -31.95 17.39 16.11
C MET A 1 -30.84 17.27 15.07
N MET A 2 -29.63 16.73 15.34
CA MET A 2 -28.53 16.66 14.35
C MET A 2 -28.88 15.87 13.06
N LEU A 3 -29.48 14.69 13.18
CA LEU A 3 -29.82 13.85 12.02
C LEU A 3 -30.82 14.53 11.06
N GLN A 4 -31.78 15.29 11.62
CA GLN A 4 -32.76 16.06 10.84
C GLN A 4 -32.11 17.26 10.13
N GLY A 5 -31.08 17.87 10.71
CA GLY A 5 -30.31 18.94 10.07
C GLY A 5 -29.51 18.44 8.86
N ILE A 6 -28.84 17.29 9.00
CA ILE A 6 -28.12 16.64 7.90
C ILE A 6 -29.09 16.20 6.80
N ALA A 7 -30.26 15.65 7.16
CA ALA A 7 -31.29 15.27 6.21
C ALA A 7 -31.87 16.48 5.44
N ARG A 8 -32.13 17.61 6.11
CA ARG A 8 -32.58 18.83 5.41
C ARG A 8 -31.50 19.39 4.49
N LEU A 9 -30.25 19.37 4.91
CA LEU A 9 -29.14 19.81 4.07
C LEU A 9 -28.99 18.90 2.84
N ALA A 10 -29.13 17.58 3.03
CA ALA A 10 -29.15 16.58 1.97
C ALA A 10 -30.24 16.84 0.91
N ILE A 11 -31.42 17.25 1.35
CA ILE A 11 -32.60 17.44 0.49
C ILE A 11 -32.67 18.86 -0.11
N ALA A 12 -32.14 19.88 0.58
CA ALA A 12 -32.24 21.28 0.15
C ALA A 12 -31.32 21.64 -1.03
N ALA A 13 -30.20 20.93 -1.21
CA ALA A 13 -29.26 21.19 -2.29
C ALA A 13 -28.60 19.91 -2.85
N PRO A 14 -29.39 18.97 -3.40
CA PRO A 14 -28.91 17.64 -3.79
C PRO A 14 -27.79 17.70 -4.82
N ARG A 15 -27.88 18.62 -5.80
CA ARG A 15 -26.85 18.80 -6.84
C ARG A 15 -25.50 19.25 -6.27
N ARG A 16 -25.50 20.10 -5.23
CA ARG A 16 -24.25 20.58 -4.60
C ARG A 16 -23.58 19.46 -3.81
N ILE A 17 -24.37 18.63 -3.15
CA ILE A 17 -23.86 17.50 -2.36
C ILE A 17 -23.28 16.41 -3.25
N ILE A 18 -23.97 16.07 -4.34
CA ILE A 18 -23.44 15.14 -5.34
C ILE A 18 -22.14 15.70 -5.94
N GLY A 19 -22.11 16.99 -6.28
CA GLY A 19 -20.90 17.65 -6.78
C GLY A 19 -19.73 17.56 -5.79
N ALA A 20 -19.96 17.88 -4.51
CA ALA A 20 -18.93 17.79 -3.47
C ALA A 20 -18.45 16.35 -3.25
N ALA A 21 -19.37 15.38 -3.19
CA ALA A 21 -19.04 13.97 -3.03
C ALA A 21 -18.20 13.44 -4.21
N LEU A 22 -18.56 13.80 -5.45
CA LEU A 22 -17.77 13.45 -6.63
C LEU A 22 -16.39 14.08 -6.61
N LEU A 23 -16.27 15.34 -6.17
CA LEU A 23 -14.99 16.04 -6.07
C LEU A 23 -14.07 15.33 -5.06
N VAL A 24 -14.60 14.98 -3.88
CA VAL A 24 -13.87 14.22 -2.86
C VAL A 24 -13.47 12.84 -3.39
N PHE A 25 -14.39 12.15 -4.08
CA PHE A 25 -14.11 10.85 -4.68
C PHE A 25 -12.97 10.91 -5.71
N LEU A 26 -13.00 11.90 -6.61
CA LEU A 26 -11.94 12.10 -7.60
C LEU A 26 -10.60 12.44 -6.95
N ALA A 27 -10.60 13.28 -5.92
CA ALA A 27 -9.38 13.57 -5.16
C ALA A 27 -8.83 12.28 -4.53
N ALA A 28 -9.68 11.50 -3.85
CA ALA A 28 -9.28 10.22 -3.25
C ALA A 28 -8.76 9.23 -4.30
N ALA A 29 -9.33 9.19 -5.51
CA ALA A 29 -8.83 8.36 -6.60
C ALA A 29 -7.43 8.80 -7.05
N VAL A 30 -7.22 10.10 -7.31
CA VAL A 30 -5.91 10.64 -7.74
C VAL A 30 -4.82 10.37 -6.71
N PHE A 31 -5.12 10.57 -5.42
CA PHE A 31 -4.16 10.32 -4.33
C PHE A 31 -4.04 8.83 -3.97
N GLY A 32 -5.09 8.03 -4.18
CA GLY A 32 -5.14 6.62 -3.81
C GLY A 32 -4.50 5.68 -4.83
N ILE A 33 -4.66 5.93 -6.13
CA ILE A 33 -4.03 5.11 -7.20
C ILE A 33 -2.52 4.87 -6.98
N PRO A 34 -1.69 5.88 -6.67
CA PRO A 34 -0.26 5.67 -6.49
C PRO A 34 0.11 4.95 -5.19
N VAL A 35 -0.82 4.75 -4.24
CA VAL A 35 -0.51 4.15 -2.93
C VAL A 35 0.09 2.76 -3.05
N ALA A 36 -0.33 1.98 -4.06
CA ALA A 36 0.19 0.64 -4.32
C ALA A 36 1.70 0.62 -4.58
N LYS A 37 2.29 1.74 -5.04
CA LYS A 37 3.74 1.89 -5.23
C LYS A 37 4.49 2.18 -3.94
N SER A 38 3.80 2.74 -2.95
CA SER A 38 4.36 3.12 -1.64
C SER A 38 4.06 2.09 -0.56
N LEU A 39 3.24 1.08 -0.86
CA LEU A 39 3.04 -0.05 0.05
C LEU A 39 4.33 -0.86 0.12
N SER A 40 4.86 -1.01 1.33
CA SER A 40 5.93 -1.95 1.61
C SER A 40 5.46 -3.37 1.25
N PRO A 41 6.16 -4.11 0.37
CA PRO A 41 5.85 -5.51 0.09
C PRO A 41 6.23 -6.45 1.25
N GLY A 42 6.79 -5.92 2.35
CA GLY A 42 7.26 -6.67 3.52
C GLY A 42 6.84 -6.03 4.85
N GLY A 43 7.37 -6.60 5.94
CA GLY A 43 6.95 -6.31 7.33
C GLY A 43 6.91 -7.55 8.22
N PHE A 44 7.28 -8.72 7.68
CA PHE A 44 7.28 -10.01 8.37
C PHE A 44 8.38 -10.16 9.44
N GLN A 45 9.30 -9.20 9.55
CA GLN A 45 10.36 -9.21 10.55
C GLN A 45 10.06 -8.16 11.62
N ASP A 46 10.16 -8.54 12.89
CA ASP A 46 10.13 -7.60 14.01
C ASP A 46 11.43 -6.78 13.99
N PRO A 47 11.38 -5.45 13.83
CA PRO A 47 12.56 -4.58 13.80
C PRO A 47 13.42 -4.67 15.06
N ASN A 48 12.83 -5.09 16.18
CA ASN A 48 13.51 -5.21 17.48
C ASN A 48 14.06 -6.61 17.74
N SER A 49 13.84 -7.57 16.85
CA SER A 49 14.33 -8.94 17.03
C SER A 49 15.85 -9.04 16.85
N GLU A 50 16.48 -9.92 17.63
CA GLU A 50 17.91 -10.20 17.54
C GLU A 50 18.28 -10.80 16.18
N SER A 51 17.38 -11.58 15.57
CA SER A 51 17.53 -12.13 14.24
C SER A 51 17.54 -11.05 13.15
N ALA A 52 16.66 -10.03 13.23
CA ALA A 52 16.70 -8.90 12.31
C ALA A 52 18.02 -8.11 12.41
N ARG A 53 18.56 -7.96 13.63
CA ARG A 53 19.88 -7.34 13.84
C ARG A 53 21.01 -8.19 13.27
N ALA A 54 20.98 -9.52 13.45
CA ALA A 54 21.96 -10.43 12.88
C ALA A 54 21.96 -10.38 11.34
N ILE A 55 20.78 -10.40 10.71
CA ILE A 55 20.62 -10.24 9.26
C ILE A 55 21.22 -8.91 8.79
N LYS A 56 20.96 -7.80 9.50
CA LYS A 56 21.51 -6.49 9.15
C LYS A 56 23.04 -6.45 9.21
N VAL A 57 23.65 -7.05 10.24
CA VAL A 57 25.12 -7.14 10.37
C VAL A 57 25.72 -7.99 9.24
N LEU A 58 25.07 -9.09 8.86
CA LEU A 58 25.49 -9.94 7.74
C LEU A 58 25.39 -9.21 6.40
N THR A 59 24.31 -8.44 6.18
CA THR A 59 24.15 -7.59 4.99
C THR A 59 25.19 -6.48 4.93
N ASP A 60 25.41 -5.75 6.03
CA ASP A 60 26.34 -4.60 6.06
C ASP A 60 27.81 -5.02 5.89
N LYS A 61 28.21 -6.17 6.45
CA LYS A 61 29.61 -6.63 6.40
C LYS A 61 29.93 -7.53 5.21
N PHE A 62 28.98 -8.33 4.75
CA PHE A 62 29.23 -9.36 3.74
C PHE A 62 28.40 -9.18 2.46
N GLY A 63 27.54 -8.16 2.40
CA GLY A 63 26.69 -7.93 1.23
C GLY A 63 25.60 -8.98 1.03
N GLN A 64 25.37 -9.87 2.00
CA GLN A 64 24.30 -10.87 1.92
C GLN A 64 22.99 -10.31 2.46
N SER A 65 22.09 -9.91 1.56
CA SER A 65 20.69 -9.66 1.92
C SER A 65 19.98 -10.98 2.20
N GLY A 66 19.18 -11.06 3.27
CA GLY A 66 18.39 -12.25 3.62
C GLY A 66 17.30 -12.64 2.59
N GLN A 67 17.19 -11.90 1.49
CA GLN A 67 16.24 -12.14 0.40
C GLN A 67 17.02 -12.54 -0.85
N GLN A 68 17.18 -13.86 -1.04
CA GLN A 68 17.85 -14.45 -2.20
C GLN A 68 16.83 -14.66 -3.33
N MET A 69 17.01 -13.98 -4.46
CA MET A 69 16.27 -14.27 -5.68
C MET A 69 17.04 -15.32 -6.48
N LEU A 70 16.44 -16.52 -6.64
CA LEU A 70 17.00 -17.61 -7.43
C LEU A 70 16.27 -17.67 -8.77
N ILE A 71 17.03 -17.63 -9.88
CA ILE A 71 16.47 -17.78 -11.23
C ILE A 71 16.94 -19.13 -11.77
N LEU A 72 16.02 -20.07 -11.92
CA LEU A 72 16.28 -21.39 -12.50
C LEU A 72 15.98 -21.35 -14.00
N VAL A 73 17.01 -21.48 -14.84
CA VAL A 73 16.87 -21.61 -16.29
C VAL A 73 17.02 -23.08 -16.67
N THR A 74 15.98 -23.65 -17.28
CA THR A 74 16.03 -25.00 -17.85
C THR A 74 15.81 -24.93 -19.36
N SER A 75 16.64 -25.62 -20.14
CA SER A 75 16.37 -25.85 -21.56
C SER A 75 15.74 -27.24 -21.70
N PRO A 76 14.63 -27.41 -22.45
CA PRO A 76 14.21 -28.74 -22.84
C PRO A 76 15.32 -29.34 -23.69
N GLY A 77 16.02 -30.33 -23.14
CA GLY A 77 16.97 -31.12 -23.91
C GLY A 77 16.23 -31.69 -25.11
N ARG A 78 16.78 -31.49 -26.31
CA ARG A 78 16.42 -32.32 -27.46
C ARG A 78 16.59 -33.77 -27.01
N GLN A 79 15.48 -34.50 -26.93
CA GLN A 79 15.52 -35.96 -27.02
C GLN A 79 16.03 -36.35 -28.41
#